data_AF-A0A937Z0W0-F1
#
_entry.id   AF-A0A937Z0W0-F1
#
_cell.length_a   1.000
_cell.length_b   1.000
_cell.length_c   1.000
_cell.angle_alpha   90.00
_cell.angle_beta   90.00
_cell.angle_gamma   90.00
#
_symmetry.space_group_name_H-M   'P 1'
#
loop_
_entity.id
_entity.type
_entity.pdbx_description
1 polymer ?
#
loop_
_entity_poly.entity_id
_entity_poly.type
_entity_poly.pdbx_seq_one_letter_code
_entity_poly.pdbx_strand_id
1 'polypeptide(L)'
;MTVGQAVLQPGEAGDVLVSLQINDPGPFTKSVAVATNDPAAPLLYFTLQGEVPVGVAIRPARVRAALDWGRPYERALRLTGPQQMEVAAATLRESLGEVAMEAIDPPREGMKAWDVRLTIPAGLAV
;
A
#
# COMPACT_ATOMS: atom_id res chain seq x y z
N MET A 1 14.69 -0.57 -17.38
CA MET A 1 15.40 0.71 -17.53
C MET A 1 15.69 0.89 -19.01
N THR A 2 15.02 1.83 -19.67
CA THR A 2 15.21 2.09 -21.10
C THR A 2 16.20 3.24 -21.22
N VAL A 3 17.26 3.07 -22.01
CA VAL A 3 18.27 4.12 -22.24
C VAL A 3 17.88 4.87 -23.51
N GLY A 4 17.53 6.15 -23.39
CA GLY A 4 17.38 7.05 -24.54
C GLY A 4 18.72 7.70 -24.87
N GLN A 5 19.08 7.77 -26.15
CA GLN A 5 20.26 8.49 -26.63
C GLN A 5 19.80 9.77 -27.31
N ALA A 6 20.29 10.92 -26.85
CA ALA A 6 20.02 12.23 -27.44
C ALA A 6 21.35 12.94 -27.75
N VAL A 7 21.41 13.66 -28.87
CA VAL A 7 22.55 14.50 -29.26
C VAL A 7 22.09 15.95 -29.15
N LEU A 8 22.81 16.75 -28.36
CA LEU A 8 22.53 18.17 -28.16
C LEU A 8 23.55 19.00 -28.95
N GLN A 9 23.08 20.02 -29.66
CA GLN A 9 23.94 21.02 -30.29
C GLN A 9 24.50 22.01 -29.26
N PRO A 10 25.59 22.74 -29.56
CA PRO A 10 26.13 23.75 -28.66
C PRO A 10 25.08 24.81 -28.28
N GLY A 11 24.85 24.99 -26.98
CA GLY A 11 23.85 25.93 -26.45
C GLY A 11 22.41 25.42 -26.45
N GLU A 12 22.17 24.19 -26.90
CA GLU A 12 20.86 23.54 -26.88
C GLU A 12 20.56 22.92 -25.50
N ALA A 13 19.28 22.83 -25.16
CA ALA A 13 18.78 22.13 -23.99
C ALA A 13 17.92 20.94 -24.43
N GLY A 14 17.86 19.89 -23.61
CA GLY A 14 17.01 18.73 -23.85
C GLY A 14 16.41 18.17 -22.56
N ASP A 15 15.30 17.47 -22.72
CA ASP A 15 14.58 16.83 -21.62
C ASP A 15 15.00 15.36 -21.47
N VAL A 16 15.12 14.91 -20.22
CA VAL A 16 15.37 13.50 -19.88
C VAL A 16 14.13 12.92 -19.21
N LEU A 17 13.41 12.07 -19.93
CA LEU A 17 12.25 11.37 -19.37
C LEU A 17 12.71 10.18 -18.52
N VAL A 18 12.43 10.22 -17.21
CA VAL A 18 12.70 9.13 -16.28
C VAL A 18 11.40 8.44 -15.88
N SER A 19 11.30 7.14 -16.13
CA SER A 19 10.20 6.30 -15.66
C SER A 19 10.67 5.42 -14.51
N LEU A 20 10.05 5.56 -13.35
CA LEU A 20 10.31 4.76 -12.16
C LEU A 20 9.05 3.96 -11.80
N GLN A 21 9.22 2.65 -11.66
CA GLN A 21 8.19 1.77 -11.11
C GLN A 21 8.51 1.51 -9.64
N ILE A 22 7.55 1.81 -8.75
CA ILE A 22 7.67 1.57 -7.31
C ILE A 22 6.59 0.56 -6.91
N ASN A 23 7.00 -0.53 -6.26
CA ASN A 23 6.09 -1.61 -5.87
C ASN A 23 5.79 -1.62 -4.36
N ASP A 24 6.59 -0.89 -3.58
CA ASP A 24 6.56 -0.91 -2.12
C ASP A 24 6.25 0.49 -1.57
N PRO A 25 5.37 0.63 -0.56
CA PRO A 25 5.18 1.88 0.16
C PRO A 25 6.40 2.25 0.99
N GLY A 26 6.45 3.51 1.40
CA GLY A 26 7.50 4.07 2.22
C GLY A 26 8.42 5.02 1.46
N PRO A 27 9.50 5.48 2.10
CA PRO A 27 10.44 6.38 1.48
C PRO A 27 11.23 5.66 0.39
N PHE A 28 11.42 6.33 -0.74
CA PHE A 28 12.34 5.86 -1.78
C PHE A 28 13.41 6.90 -2.06
N THR A 29 14.61 6.41 -2.39
CA THR A 29 15.70 7.21 -2.95
C THR A 29 16.29 6.42 -4.11
N LYS A 30 16.37 7.03 -5.28
CA LYS A 30 16.95 6.43 -6.50
C LYS A 30 17.88 7.41 -7.16
N SER A 31 19.03 6.92 -7.63
CA SER A 31 19.97 7.72 -8.40
C SER A 31 19.81 7.42 -9.88
N VAL A 32 19.76 8.46 -10.70
CA VAL A 32 19.82 8.40 -12.15
C VAL A 32 21.18 8.93 -12.57
N ALA A 33 21.89 8.19 -13.41
CA ALA A 33 23.14 8.62 -14.00
C ALA A 33 22.94 8.90 -15.49
N VAL A 34 23.38 10.07 -15.94
CA VAL A 34 23.43 10.43 -17.36
C VAL A 34 24.90 10.48 -17.76
N ALA A 35 25.29 9.56 -18.64
CA ALA A 35 26.62 9.58 -19.23
C ALA A 35 26.65 10.64 -20.36
N THR A 36 27.68 11.46 -20.37
CA THR A 36 27.90 12.50 -21.38
C THR A 36 29.27 12.31 -22.04
N ASN A 37 29.48 13.00 -23.16
CA ASN A 37 30.78 13.10 -23.82
C ASN A 37 31.58 14.36 -23.41
N ASP A 38 31.12 15.11 -22.40
CA ASP A 38 31.86 16.25 -21.86
C ASP A 38 33.01 15.76 -20.97
N PRO A 39 34.29 16.04 -21.32
CA PRO A 39 35.43 15.62 -20.50
C PRO A 39 35.45 16.25 -19.10
N ALA A 40 34.80 17.39 -18.89
CA ALA A 40 34.69 18.02 -17.58
C ALA A 40 33.60 17.38 -16.70
N ALA A 41 32.56 16.79 -17.31
CA ALA A 41 31.41 16.22 -16.61
C ALA A 41 30.87 14.95 -17.30
N PRO A 42 31.67 13.87 -17.36
CA PRO A 42 31.33 12.66 -18.12
C PRO A 42 30.15 11.88 -17.52
N LEU A 43 29.83 12.09 -16.25
CA LEU A 43 28.64 11.56 -15.59
C LEU A 43 27.95 12.64 -14.78
N LEU A 44 26.64 12.81 -15.02
CA LEU A 44 25.75 13.63 -14.22
C LEU A 44 24.86 12.73 -13.38
N TYR A 45 24.78 13.00 -12.07
CA TYR A 45 23.93 12.25 -11.15
C TYR A 45 22.74 13.08 -10.69
N PHE A 46 21.56 12.49 -10.74
CA PHE A 46 20.32 13.05 -10.22
C PHE A 46 19.75 12.13 -9.16
N THR A 47 19.35 12.69 -8.02
CA THR A 47 18.72 11.91 -6.94
C THR A 47 17.24 12.19 -6.94
N LEU A 48 16.45 11.14 -7.13
CA LEU A 48 14.99 11.14 -6.98
C LEU A 48 14.66 10.69 -5.56
N GLN A 49 13.92 11.50 -4.82
CA GLN A 49 13.46 11.19 -3.47
C GLN A 49 11.95 11.42 -3.39
N GLY A 50 11.27 10.58 -2.62
CA GLY A 50 9.85 10.73 -2.35
C GLY A 50 9.35 9.69 -1.36
N GLU A 51 8.05 9.73 -1.11
CA GLU A 51 7.36 8.83 -0.20
C GLU A 51 6.13 8.26 -0.87
N VAL A 52 6.00 6.93 -0.85
CA VAL A 52 4.79 6.25 -1.31
C VAL A 52 3.88 6.00 -0.10
N PRO A 53 2.67 6.58 -0.05
CA PRO A 53 1.82 6.49 1.13
C PRO A 53 1.38 5.05 1.40
N VAL A 54 1.33 4.68 2.68
CA VAL A 54 0.87 3.35 3.12
C VAL A 54 -0.66 3.28 2.98
N GLY A 55 -1.14 2.65 1.91
CA GLY A 55 -2.57 2.50 1.63
C GLY A 55 -3.26 1.45 2.49
N VAL A 56 -3.39 1.67 3.80
CA VAL A 56 -4.21 0.81 4.68
C VAL A 56 -5.66 1.32 4.68
N ALA A 57 -6.61 0.44 4.41
CA ALA A 57 -8.03 0.77 4.49
C ALA A 57 -8.84 -0.38 5.09
N ILE A 58 -9.87 -0.04 5.87
CA ILE A 58 -10.87 -0.98 6.40
C ILE A 58 -12.26 -0.57 5.88
N ARG A 59 -13.04 -1.55 5.42
CA ARG A 59 -14.38 -1.37 4.86
C ARG A 59 -15.36 -2.42 5.38
N PRO A 60 -16.51 -2.03 5.96
CA PRO A 60 -16.86 -0.67 6.34
C PRO A 60 -15.97 -0.19 7.50
N ALA A 61 -15.67 1.11 7.54
CA ALA A 61 -14.85 1.69 8.63
C ALA A 61 -15.58 1.72 9.98
N ARG A 62 -16.92 1.59 9.96
CA ARG A 62 -17.77 1.50 11.14
C ARG A 62 -18.85 0.46 10.90
N VAL A 63 -19.08 -0.38 11.89
CA VAL A 63 -20.16 -1.35 11.91
C VAL A 63 -21.20 -0.86 12.92
N ARG A 64 -22.47 -0.84 12.52
CA ARG A 64 -23.59 -0.66 13.44
C ARG A 64 -24.32 -1.99 13.52
N ALA A 65 -24.51 -2.49 14.73
CA ALA A 65 -25.26 -3.70 15.01
C ALA A 65 -26.55 -3.31 15.74
N ALA A 66 -27.68 -3.73 15.19
CA ALA A 66 -28.90 -3.87 15.98
C ALA A 66 -28.87 -5.31 16.49
N LEU A 67 -28.71 -5.47 17.80
CA LEU A 67 -28.67 -6.79 18.42
C LEU A 67 -30.11 -7.21 18.70
N ASP A 68 -30.60 -8.18 17.93
CA ASP A 68 -31.88 -8.83 18.22
C ASP A 68 -31.67 -9.87 19.32
N TRP A 69 -32.62 -9.96 20.25
CA TRP A 69 -32.54 -10.90 21.36
C TRP A 69 -32.44 -12.35 20.84
N GLY A 70 -31.40 -13.06 21.29
CA GLY A 70 -31.26 -14.49 21.01
C GLY A 70 -30.66 -14.83 19.64
N ARG A 71 -30.21 -13.85 18.85
CA ARG A 71 -29.51 -14.10 17.59
C ARG A 71 -28.06 -13.60 17.63
N PRO A 72 -27.08 -14.41 17.22
CA PRO A 72 -25.72 -13.93 17.05
C PRO A 72 -25.68 -12.90 15.91
N TYR A 73 -24.87 -11.87 16.08
CA TYR A 73 -24.62 -10.88 15.04
C TYR A 73 -23.27 -11.18 14.39
N GLU A 74 -23.27 -11.32 13.06
CA GLU A 74 -22.05 -11.52 12.28
C GLU A 74 -21.85 -10.41 11.25
N ARG A 75 -20.62 -9.94 11.11
CA ARG A 75 -20.25 -8.98 10.06
C ARG A 75 -18.85 -9.23 9.53
N ALA A 76 -18.72 -9.23 8.21
CA ALA A 76 -17.43 -9.21 7.55
C ALA A 76 -16.99 -7.75 7.32
N LEU A 77 -15.76 -7.45 7.71
CA LEU A 77 -15.01 -6.26 7.33
C LEU A 77 -13.87 -6.69 6.42
N ARG A 78 -13.54 -5.84 5.47
CA ARG A 78 -12.40 -6.02 4.58
C ARG A 78 -11.29 -5.08 4.97
N LEU A 79 -10.15 -5.63 5.33
CA LEU A 79 -8.89 -4.91 5.49
C LEU A 79 -8.10 -5.04 4.20
N THR A 80 -7.63 -3.93 3.65
CA THR A 80 -6.71 -3.90 2.52
C THR A 80 -5.46 -3.14 2.93
N GLY A 81 -4.32 -3.62 2.45
CA GLY A 81 -3.04 -3.00 2.71
C GLY A 81 -2.03 -3.29 1.61
N PRO A 82 -0.84 -2.70 1.71
CA PRO A 82 0.21 -2.91 0.72
C PRO A 82 0.73 -4.34 0.72
N GLN A 83 1.38 -4.74 -0.36
CA GLN A 83 1.84 -6.13 -0.57
C GLN A 83 2.77 -6.66 0.53
N GLN A 84 3.56 -5.77 1.14
CA GLN A 84 4.54 -6.07 2.18
C GLN A 84 3.89 -6.10 3.57
N MET A 85 2.64 -5.68 3.69
CA MET A 85 1.92 -5.71 4.96
C MET A 85 1.68 -7.16 5.40
N GLU A 86 2.00 -7.43 6.67
CA GLU A 86 1.60 -8.64 7.36
C GLU A 86 0.76 -8.25 8.56
N VAL A 87 -0.40 -8.90 8.70
CA VAL A 87 -1.28 -8.67 9.85
C VAL A 87 -1.14 -9.85 10.79
N ALA A 88 -0.51 -9.63 11.94
CA ALA A 88 -0.25 -10.69 12.91
C ALA A 88 -1.53 -11.12 13.65
N ALA A 89 -2.41 -10.18 13.99
CA ALA A 89 -3.67 -10.45 14.68
C ALA A 89 -4.66 -9.30 14.51
N ALA A 90 -5.96 -9.62 14.63
CA ALA A 90 -7.02 -8.66 14.89
C ALA A 90 -7.53 -8.90 16.32
N THR A 91 -7.73 -7.82 17.09
CA THR A 91 -8.23 -7.92 18.47
C THR A 91 -9.37 -6.94 18.69
N LEU A 92 -10.30 -7.32 19.57
CA LEU A 92 -11.33 -6.43 20.07
C LEU A 92 -10.87 -5.86 21.41
N ARG A 93 -10.92 -4.53 21.56
CA ARG A 93 -10.57 -3.88 22.83
C ARG A 93 -11.64 -4.11 23.90
N GLU A 94 -12.89 -4.23 23.48
CA GLU A 94 -14.03 -4.51 24.35
C GLU A 94 -14.48 -5.96 24.12
N SER A 95 -14.82 -6.67 25.19
CA SER A 95 -15.15 -8.10 25.16
C SER A 95 -16.57 -8.40 24.67
N LEU A 96 -17.14 -7.56 23.81
CA LEU A 96 -18.50 -7.71 23.30
C LEU A 96 -18.63 -8.81 22.24
N GLY A 97 -17.54 -9.49 21.87
CA GLY A 97 -17.59 -10.56 20.89
C GLY A 97 -16.22 -11.14 20.57
N GLU A 98 -16.18 -11.88 19.48
CA GLU A 98 -15.00 -12.53 18.93
C GLU A 98 -14.66 -11.92 17.57
N VAL A 99 -13.37 -11.91 17.24
CA VAL A 99 -12.88 -11.52 15.92
C VAL A 99 -12.03 -12.64 15.35
N ALA A 100 -12.38 -13.04 14.14
CA ALA A 100 -11.57 -13.93 13.32
C ALA A 100 -11.05 -13.14 12.12
N MET A 101 -9.86 -13.48 11.63
CA MET A 101 -9.29 -12.83 10.47
C MET A 101 -8.65 -13.88 9.58
N GLU A 102 -8.90 -13.77 8.28
CA GLU A 102 -8.38 -14.69 7.27
C GLU A 102 -7.80 -13.89 6.11
N ALA A 103 -6.62 -14.29 5.63
CA ALA A 103 -6.01 -13.70 4.45
C ALA A 103 -6.76 -14.15 3.19
N ILE A 104 -6.95 -13.23 2.25
CA ILE A 104 -7.59 -13.52 0.96
C ILE A 104 -6.52 -13.78 -0.08
N ASP A 105 -6.59 -14.93 -0.74
CA ASP A 105 -5.70 -15.37 -1.82
C ASP A 105 -6.50 -15.61 -3.12
N PRO A 106 -6.10 -15.07 -4.29
CA PRO A 106 -4.95 -14.20 -4.53
C PRO A 106 -5.17 -12.73 -4.11
N PRO A 107 -4.08 -12.01 -3.78
CA PRO A 107 -4.11 -10.56 -3.58
C PRO A 107 -4.64 -9.86 -4.84
N ARG A 108 -5.42 -8.78 -4.65
CA ARG A 108 -5.93 -7.97 -5.76
C ARG A 108 -4.91 -6.89 -6.10
N GLU A 109 -4.56 -6.74 -7.38
CA GLU A 109 -3.77 -5.63 -7.95
C GLU A 109 -2.79 -4.95 -6.98
N GLY A 110 -1.69 -5.62 -6.64
CA GLY A 110 -0.62 -5.03 -5.82
C GLY A 110 -0.95 -4.81 -4.33
N MET A 111 -2.13 -5.20 -3.86
CA MET A 111 -2.56 -5.09 -2.47
C MET A 111 -2.91 -6.44 -1.86
N LYS A 112 -2.51 -6.65 -0.60
CA LYS A 112 -3.02 -7.77 0.21
C LYS A 112 -4.37 -7.40 0.82
N ALA A 113 -5.20 -8.41 0.99
CA ALA A 113 -6.51 -8.24 1.60
C ALA A 113 -6.77 -9.33 2.64
N TRP A 114 -7.52 -8.98 3.67
CA TRP A 114 -7.98 -9.88 4.72
C TRP A 114 -9.47 -9.67 4.93
N ASP A 115 -10.20 -10.77 5.11
CA ASP A 115 -11.56 -10.73 5.62
C ASP A 115 -11.50 -10.88 7.15
N VAL A 116 -11.99 -9.85 7.84
CA VAL A 116 -12.09 -9.77 9.29
C VAL A 116 -13.54 -10.02 9.66
N ARG A 117 -13.84 -11.16 10.27
CA ARG A 117 -15.18 -11.53 10.72
C ARG A 117 -15.36 -11.15 12.18
N LEU A 118 -16.30 -10.27 12.44
CA LEU A 118 -16.80 -9.94 13.77
C LEU A 118 -18.00 -10.81 14.08
N THR A 119 -17.96 -11.50 15.22
CA THR A 119 -19.06 -12.31 15.75
C THR A 119 -19.41 -11.84 17.15
N ILE A 120 -20.63 -11.41 17.37
CA ILE A 120 -21.16 -11.05 18.69
C ILE A 120 -22.17 -12.14 19.09
N PRO A 121 -21.93 -12.91 20.16
CA PRO A 121 -22.81 -14.01 20.53
C PRO A 121 -24.16 -13.51 21.04
N ALA A 122 -25.18 -14.35 20.88
CA ALA A 122 -26.50 -14.09 21.43
C ALA A 122 -26.45 -14.07 22.97
N GLY A 123 -26.90 -12.98 23.61
CA GLY A 123 -27.08 -12.91 25.06
C GLY A 123 -26.17 -11.92 25.81
N LEU A 124 -25.30 -11.18 25.13
CA LEU A 124 -24.65 -9.99 25.70
C LEU A 124 -25.67 -8.85 25.80
N ALA A 125 -26.40 -8.81 26.91
CA ALA A 125 -27.22 -7.66 27.27
C ALA A 125 -26.32 -6.44 27.57
N VAL A 126 -26.65 -5.29 26.99
CA VAL A 126 -26.16 -3.97 27.43
C VAL A 126 -27.25 -3.32 28.27
#